data_AF-A0A7S0FY46-F1
#
_entry.id   AF-A0A7S0FY46-F1
#
_cell.length_a   1.000
_cell.length_b   1.000
_cell.length_c   1.000
_cell.angle_alpha   90.00
_cell.angle_beta   90.00
_cell.angle_gamma   90.00
#
_symmetry.space_group_name_H-M   'P 1'
#
loop_
_entity.id
_entity.type
_entity.pdbx_description
1 polymer ?
#
loop_
_entity_poly.entity_id
_entity_poly.type
_entity_poly.pdbx_seq_one_letter_code
_entity_poly.pdbx_strand_id
1 'polypeptide(L)'
;LRPGLVLRIGRAPVNDIVMDFDGVSTHHAELLWEPEPADTGKSNFSCFVRDSSKNGTAIRPRCQGSSGFLPWERLDKGARRAVGHGWQLIVPARSRRGSEQMPELSRTLTLHMVSGSDSS
;
A
#
# COMPACT_ATOMS: atom_id res chain seq x y z
N LEU A 1 -12.46 2.41 -0.32
CA LEU A 1 -12.05 3.76 -0.77
C LEU A 1 -13.13 4.33 -1.67
N ARG A 2 -13.30 5.65 -1.72
CA ARG A 2 -14.16 6.32 -2.71
C ARG A 2 -13.28 6.90 -3.83
N PRO A 3 -13.78 7.02 -5.08
CA PRO A 3 -13.11 7.76 -6.15
C PRO A 3 -12.53 9.10 -5.69
N GLY A 4 -11.25 9.32 -5.96
CA GLY A 4 -10.54 10.55 -5.60
C GLY A 4 -10.07 10.63 -4.14
N LEU A 5 -10.38 9.64 -3.30
CA LEU A 5 -9.82 9.55 -1.94
C LEU A 5 -8.38 9.05 -1.98
N VAL A 6 -7.53 9.72 -1.19
CA VAL A 6 -6.15 9.32 -0.94
C VAL A 6 -6.02 9.00 0.55
N LEU A 7 -5.62 7.77 0.88
CA LEU A 7 -5.19 7.46 2.25
C LEU A 7 -3.67 7.59 2.33
N ARG A 8 -3.20 8.31 3.34
CA ARG A 8 -1.78 8.53 3.61
C ARG A 8 -1.30 7.60 4.70
N ILE A 9 -0.12 7.05 4.49
CA ILE A 9 0.61 6.20 5.43
C ILE A 9 1.88 6.94 5.83
N GLY A 10 2.17 7.07 7.11
CA GLY A 10 3.40 7.69 7.55
C GLY A 10 3.51 7.83 9.05
N ARG A 11 4.62 8.43 9.50
CA ARG A 11 4.92 8.60 10.92
C ARG A 11 4.14 9.74 11.58
N ALA A 12 3.82 10.79 10.82
CA ALA A 12 3.13 11.94 11.40
C ALA A 12 1.68 11.58 11.78
N PRO A 13 1.13 12.18 12.85
CA PRO A 13 -0.24 11.91 13.31
C PRO A 13 -1.33 12.39 12.34
N VAL A 14 -0.96 13.17 11.33
CA VAL A 14 -1.87 13.67 10.27
C VAL A 14 -2.13 12.65 9.16
N ASN A 15 -1.46 11.51 9.17
CA ASN A 15 -1.71 10.44 8.19
C ASN A 15 -2.91 9.59 8.64
N ASP A 16 -3.62 9.01 7.67
CA ASP A 16 -4.74 8.12 7.94
C ASP A 16 -4.30 6.81 8.60
N ILE A 17 -3.11 6.32 8.23
CA ILE A 17 -2.47 5.15 8.86
C ILE A 17 -1.13 5.60 9.45
N VAL A 18 -1.12 5.74 10.77
CA VAL A 18 0.07 6.17 11.51
C VAL A 18 0.93 4.95 11.87
N MET A 19 2.17 4.95 11.39
CA MET A 19 3.18 3.95 11.73
C MET A 19 4.36 4.66 12.40
N ASP A 20 4.30 4.78 13.73
CA ASP A 20 5.26 5.57 14.50
C ASP A 20 6.44 4.74 15.03
N PHE A 21 7.36 4.42 14.12
CA PHE A 21 8.62 3.81 14.47
C PHE A 21 9.71 4.16 13.46
N ASP A 22 10.95 3.81 13.79
CA ASP A 22 12.11 4.23 13.02
C ASP A 22 12.11 3.70 11.59
N GLY A 23 12.50 4.59 10.69
CA GLY A 23 12.57 4.33 9.25
C GLY A 23 11.28 4.63 8.48
N VAL A 24 10.16 4.89 9.14
CA VAL A 24 8.96 5.42 8.48
C VAL A 24 9.12 6.94 8.26
N SER A 25 9.05 7.39 7.00
CA SER A 25 8.97 8.81 6.64
C SER A 25 7.71 9.50 7.18
N THR A 26 7.78 10.83 7.40
CA THR A 26 6.65 11.67 7.83
C THR A 26 5.39 11.43 7.00
N HIS A 27 5.54 11.42 5.68
CA HIS A 27 4.57 10.92 4.70
C HIS A 27 5.31 9.87 3.87
N HIS A 28 4.92 8.60 3.99
CA HIS A 28 5.68 7.46 3.48
C HIS A 28 5.13 6.98 2.15
N ALA A 29 3.85 6.64 2.13
CA ALA A 29 3.18 6.09 0.99
C ALA A 29 1.72 6.55 0.97
N GLU A 30 1.10 6.43 -0.19
CA GLU A 30 -0.30 6.76 -0.40
C GLU A 30 -1.03 5.59 -1.07
N LEU A 31 -2.27 5.36 -0.66
CA LEU A 31 -3.24 4.52 -1.35
C LEU A 31 -4.22 5.42 -2.09
N LEU A 32 -4.32 5.27 -3.40
CA LEU A 32 -5.17 6.07 -4.26
C LEU A 32 -6.26 5.17 -4.87
N TRP A 33 -7.50 5.67 -4.96
CA TRP A 33 -8.58 5.00 -5.69
C TRP A 33 -8.93 5.82 -6.91
N GLU A 34 -8.39 5.42 -8.06
CA GLU A 34 -8.38 6.18 -9.31
C GLU A 34 -9.01 5.37 -10.44
N PRO A 35 -9.57 6.03 -11.48
CA PRO A 35 -10.03 5.34 -12.67
C PRO A 35 -8.89 4.57 -13.35
N GLU A 36 -9.21 3.41 -13.91
CA GLU A 36 -8.33 2.72 -14.84
C GLU A 36 -8.20 3.53 -16.15
N PRO A 37 -7.05 3.43 -16.85
CA PRO A 37 -6.91 4.01 -18.19
C PRO A 37 -8.04 3.55 -19.12
N ALA A 38 -8.56 4.49 -19.91
CA ALA A 38 -9.89 4.45 -20.52
C ALA A 38 -10.07 3.49 -21.72
N ASP A 39 -9.47 2.31 -21.72
CA ASP A 39 -9.50 1.39 -22.87
C ASP A 39 -10.84 0.66 -23.05
N THR A 40 -11.74 0.68 -22.06
CA THR A 40 -12.94 -0.21 -22.05
C THR A 40 -14.30 0.49 -22.01
N GLY A 41 -14.37 1.82 -22.09
CA GLY A 41 -15.65 2.57 -22.07
C GLY A 41 -16.47 2.42 -20.78
N LYS A 42 -15.99 1.66 -19.79
CA LYS A 42 -16.50 1.56 -18.43
C LYS A 42 -15.51 2.23 -17.48
N SER A 43 -16.00 3.07 -16.59
CA SER A 43 -15.19 3.68 -15.53
C SER A 43 -14.89 2.64 -14.44
N ASN A 44 -13.96 1.73 -14.73
CA ASN A 44 -13.40 0.88 -13.68
C ASN A 44 -12.48 1.71 -12.79
N PHE A 45 -12.45 1.40 -11.51
CA PHE A 45 -11.54 2.01 -10.55
C PHE A 45 -10.63 0.93 -9.98
N SER A 46 -9.36 1.28 -9.84
CA SER A 46 -8.33 0.43 -9.25
C SER A 46 -7.68 1.13 -8.06
N CYS A 47 -7.19 0.33 -7.10
CA CYS A 47 -6.37 0.85 -6.02
C CYS A 47 -4.91 0.90 -6.47
N PHE A 48 -4.25 2.03 -6.21
CA PHE A 48 -2.84 2.23 -6.49
C PHE A 48 -2.08 2.53 -5.20
N VAL A 49 -0.86 2.01 -5.10
CA VAL A 49 0.12 2.42 -4.09
C VAL A 49 1.12 3.36 -4.74
N ARG A 50 1.49 4.43 -4.04
CA ARG A 50 2.59 5.32 -4.41
C ARG A 50 3.56 5.51 -3.26
N ASP A 51 4.83 5.18 -3.46
CA ASP A 51 5.90 5.42 -2.48
C ASP A 51 6.47 6.84 -2.63
N SER A 52 6.71 7.54 -1.52
CA SER A 52 7.42 8.83 -1.49
C SER A 52 8.56 8.86 -0.46
N SER A 53 8.82 7.72 0.16
CA SER A 53 9.61 7.63 1.37
C SER A 53 11.13 7.63 1.15
N LYS A 54 11.88 7.61 2.26
CA LYS A 54 13.34 7.48 2.25
C LYS A 54 13.80 6.01 2.19
N ASN A 55 13.07 5.12 2.86
CA ASN A 55 13.48 3.71 2.99
C ASN A 55 12.67 2.75 2.08
N GLY A 56 11.77 3.33 1.30
CA GLY A 56 10.94 2.71 0.27
C GLY A 56 9.83 1.83 0.82
N THR A 57 8.94 1.47 -0.08
CA THR A 57 7.80 0.57 0.14
C THR A 57 7.97 -0.68 -0.72
N ALA A 58 7.50 -1.83 -0.27
CA ALA A 58 7.40 -3.03 -1.10
C ALA A 58 5.99 -3.61 -1.00
N ILE A 59 5.60 -4.35 -2.02
CA ILE A 59 4.30 -5.00 -2.12
C ILE A 59 4.46 -6.47 -2.48
N ARG A 60 3.47 -7.29 -2.13
CA ARG A 60 3.36 -8.65 -2.67
C ARG A 60 1.89 -9.04 -2.83
N PRO A 61 1.51 -9.68 -3.94
CA PRO A 61 0.18 -10.24 -4.10
C PRO A 61 0.02 -11.50 -3.25
N ARG A 62 -1.22 -11.76 -2.86
CA ARG A 62 -1.63 -13.08 -2.37
C ARG A 62 -1.56 -14.08 -3.52
N CYS A 63 -1.06 -15.28 -3.25
CA CYS A 63 -1.11 -16.38 -4.21
C CYS A 63 -2.56 -16.77 -4.48
N GLN A 64 -2.97 -16.84 -5.75
CA GLN A 64 -4.29 -17.36 -6.09
C GLN A 64 -4.35 -18.86 -5.82
N GLY A 65 -5.40 -19.32 -5.16
CA GLY A 65 -5.61 -20.75 -4.88
C GLY A 65 -4.80 -21.33 -3.70
N SER A 66 -4.06 -20.51 -2.95
CA SER A 66 -3.38 -20.95 -1.72
C SER A 66 -3.42 -19.88 -0.60
N SER A 67 -2.96 -20.27 0.59
CA SER A 67 -2.80 -19.35 1.73
C SER A 67 -1.49 -18.54 1.69
N GLY A 68 -0.67 -18.68 0.64
CA GLY A 68 0.63 -18.04 0.53
C GLY A 68 0.63 -16.65 -0.14
N PHE A 69 1.82 -16.06 -0.23
CA PHE A 69 2.08 -14.80 -0.92
C PHE A 69 3.24 -14.97 -1.92
N LEU A 70 3.22 -14.20 -3.01
CA LEU A 70 4.37 -14.11 -3.90
C LEU A 70 5.53 -13.34 -3.24
N PRO A 71 6.74 -13.36 -3.82
CA PRO A 71 7.87 -12.58 -3.29
C PRO A 71 7.59 -11.07 -3.24
N TRP A 72 8.29 -10.39 -2.34
CA TRP A 72 8.24 -8.93 -2.23
C TRP A 72 8.81 -8.23 -3.47
N GLU A 73 8.04 -7.31 -4.04
CA GLU A 73 8.42 -6.41 -5.13
C GLU A 73 8.61 -4.98 -4.56
N ARG A 74 9.80 -4.40 -4.76
CA ARG A 74 10.08 -3.01 -4.35
C ARG A 74 9.40 -2.05 -5.32
N LEU A 75 8.75 -1.03 -4.77
CA LEU A 75 8.21 0.05 -5.59
C LEU A 75 9.30 1.04 -5.99
N ASP A 76 9.21 1.52 -7.23
CA ASP A 76 9.92 2.71 -7.66
C ASP A 76 9.29 3.94 -7.00
N LYS A 77 10.15 4.81 -6.46
CA LYS A 77 9.69 6.02 -5.76
C LYS A 77 8.91 6.93 -6.72
N GLY A 78 7.71 7.33 -6.31
CA GLY A 78 6.79 8.17 -7.07
C GLY A 78 5.95 7.43 -8.11
N ALA A 79 6.33 6.20 -8.49
CA ALA A 79 5.55 5.40 -9.41
C ALA A 79 4.24 4.93 -8.77
N ARG A 80 3.19 4.86 -9.59
CA ARG A 80 1.89 4.29 -9.19
C ARG A 80 1.87 2.82 -9.55
N ARG A 81 1.58 1.97 -8.57
CA ARG A 81 1.47 0.52 -8.77
C ARG A 81 0.08 0.05 -8.38
N ALA A 82 -0.65 -0.51 -9.35
CA ALA A 82 -1.95 -1.12 -9.09
C ALA A 82 -1.81 -2.31 -8.12
N VAL A 83 -2.72 -2.40 -7.16
CA VAL A 83 -2.78 -3.46 -6.15
C VAL A 83 -4.21 -3.96 -6.01
N GLY A 84 -4.36 -5.20 -5.54
CA GLY A 84 -5.66 -5.85 -5.40
C GLY A 84 -6.01 -6.24 -3.97
N HIS A 85 -7.21 -6.80 -3.81
CA HIS A 85 -7.65 -7.40 -2.56
C HIS A 85 -6.67 -8.49 -2.10
N GLY A 86 -6.35 -8.49 -0.80
CA GLY A 86 -5.46 -9.46 -0.15
C GLY A 86 -3.97 -9.20 -0.38
N TRP A 87 -3.59 -8.17 -1.13
CA TRP A 87 -2.18 -7.79 -1.29
C TRP A 87 -1.62 -7.27 0.04
N GLN A 88 -0.32 -7.46 0.22
CA GLN A 88 0.40 -6.91 1.35
C GLN A 88 1.32 -5.78 0.92
N LEU A 89 1.43 -4.78 1.78
CA LEU A 89 2.42 -3.71 1.73
C LEU A 89 3.36 -3.88 2.92
N ILE A 90 4.62 -3.49 2.77
CA ILE A 90 5.55 -3.37 3.90
C ILE A 90 6.18 -1.98 3.92
N VAL A 91 6.08 -1.33 5.09
CA VAL A 91 6.42 0.08 5.32
C VAL A 91 7.19 0.24 6.64
N PRO A 92 8.46 0.70 6.62
CA PRO A 92 9.33 0.78 5.45
C PRO A 92 9.66 -0.62 4.92
N ALA A 93 10.15 -0.74 3.69
CA ALA A 93 10.65 -2.01 3.16
C ALA A 93 12.12 -2.28 3.51
N ARG A 94 12.84 -1.30 4.10
CA ARG A 94 14.17 -1.48 4.70
C ARG A 94 14.28 -0.67 5.99
N SER A 95 15.09 -1.11 6.93
CA SER A 95 15.47 -0.27 8.06
C SER A 95 16.35 0.91 7.68
N ARG A 96 16.36 1.92 8.55
CA ARG A 96 17.40 2.95 8.52
C ARG A 96 18.76 2.29 8.82
N ARG A 97 19.81 2.73 8.12
CA ARG A 97 21.18 2.26 8.35
C ARG A 97 21.55 2.45 9.83
N GLY A 98 21.99 1.37 10.49
CA GLY A 98 22.39 1.38 11.91
C GLY A 98 21.26 1.26 12.93
N SER A 99 20.02 1.05 12.49
CA SER A 99 18.88 0.75 13.38
C SER A 99 18.51 -0.72 13.34
N GLU A 100 18.04 -1.26 14.46
CA GLU A 100 17.39 -2.56 14.50
C GLU A 100 16.07 -2.49 13.73
N GLN A 101 15.84 -3.47 12.85
CA GLN A 101 14.62 -3.52 12.06
C GLN A 101 13.50 -4.14 12.86
N MET A 102 12.40 -3.39 13.03
CA MET A 102 11.18 -3.96 13.57
C MET A 102 10.81 -5.23 12.79
N PRO A 103 10.26 -6.25 13.45
CA PRO A 103 9.84 -7.49 12.79
C PRO A 103 9.01 -7.23 11.53
N GLU A 104 9.14 -8.07 10.50
CA GLU A 104 8.39 -7.92 9.24
C GLU A 104 6.89 -7.71 9.50
N LEU A 105 6.29 -8.54 10.34
CA LEU A 105 4.86 -8.49 10.66
C LEU A 105 4.42 -7.14 11.25
N SER A 106 5.24 -6.51 12.08
CA SER A 106 4.95 -5.20 12.68
C SER A 106 4.95 -4.06 11.66
N ARG A 107 5.47 -4.32 10.46
CA ARG A 107 5.63 -3.34 9.37
C ARG A 107 4.79 -3.70 8.15
N THR A 108 4.02 -4.78 8.21
CA THR A 108 3.20 -5.27 7.10
C THR A 108 1.74 -4.85 7.28
N LEU A 109 1.16 -4.29 6.22
CA LEU A 109 -0.25 -3.99 6.10
C LEU A 109 -0.88 -4.93 5.08
N THR A 110 -2.07 -5.43 5.35
CA THR A 110 -2.85 -6.24 4.37
C THR A 110 -4.02 -5.43 3.86
N LEU A 111 -4.17 -5.36 2.54
CA LEU A 111 -5.25 -4.62 1.89
C LEU A 111 -6.50 -5.48 1.79
N HIS A 112 -7.56 -5.08 2.48
CA HIS A 112 -8.89 -5.65 2.30
C HIS A 112 -9.77 -4.67 1.54
N MET A 113 -10.08 -5.01 0.29
CA MET A 113 -11.02 -4.25 -0.53
C MET A 113 -12.39 -4.91 -0.47
N VAL A 114 -13.41 -4.14 -0.14
CA VAL A 114 -14.80 -4.61 -0.08
C VAL A 114 -15.57 -3.81 -1.14
N SER A 115 -16.22 -4.51 -2.09
CA SER A 115 -17.18 -3.86 -2.98
C SER A 115 -18.43 -3.54 -2.17
N GLY A 116 -18.83 -2.27 -2.13
CA GLY A 116 -20.11 -1.89 -1.54
C GLY A 116 -21.23 -2.39 -2.44
N SER A 117 -21.67 -3.62 -2.22
CA SER A 117 -22.86 -4.20 -2.84
C SER A 117 -23.65 -5.01 -1.82
N ASP A 118 -23.87 -4.44 -0.63
CA ASP A 118 -24.87 -4.92 0.31
C ASP A 118 -25.60 -3.73 0.93
N SER A 119 -26.56 -3.24 0.17
CA SER A 119 -27.77 -2.62 0.72
C SER A 119 -28.92 -3.43 0.14
N SER A 120 -29.26 -4.51 0.84
CA SER A 120 -30.56 -5.18 0.74
C SER A 120 -31.41 -4.74 1.92
#